data_AF-A0A2T2NEB9-F1
#
_entry.id   AF-A0A2T2NEB9-F1
#
_cell.length_a   1.000
_cell.length_b   1.000
_cell.length_c   1.000
_cell.angle_alpha   90.00
_cell.angle_beta   90.00
_cell.angle_gamma   90.00
#
_symmetry.space_group_name_H-M   'P 1'
#
loop_
_entity.id
_entity.type
_entity.pdbx_description
1 polymer ?
#
loop_
_entity_poly.entity_id
_entity_poly.type
_entity_poly.pdbx_seq_one_letter_code
_entity_poly.pdbx_strand_id
1 'polypeptide(L)'
;MSFTREHIAALLEGMLPKKYTTDRSGNANNSSSEEHMEIDSPPDSSSLESKSAYNGIDMRVAYRQGWPLLPVLPVITSHTDVPKIFKPFGPHLHNFREILQEHTVTVYKLEVFWRMNVAKEKTKDKLTLCVQSDHTNAYAWTSAIDALRTYIQENDLTLAVEIIDRQAFRGLYTLPVLRTEKRTHTAYKRAKREIVNLLEGCGEEWSSLDLYKRGLKPKQGDCKPTIIITAPVPGLPVWWEVVVPEIRKVVGEKFDVEMRFGGVVKF
;
A
#
# COMPACT_ATOMS: atom_id res chain seq x y z
N MET A 1 3.71 -27.47 -0.83
CA MET A 1 4.76 -27.26 0.20
C MET A 1 4.08 -26.54 1.34
N SER A 2 4.25 -26.97 2.59
CA SER A 2 3.67 -26.30 3.74
C SER A 2 4.67 -25.27 4.23
N PHE A 3 4.34 -23.98 4.19
CA PHE A 3 5.17 -22.96 4.86
C PHE A 3 5.04 -23.16 6.38
N THR A 4 6.14 -23.50 7.04
CA THR A 4 6.17 -23.59 8.50
C THR A 4 6.28 -22.18 9.08
N ARG A 5 5.80 -22.01 10.32
CA ARG A 5 5.92 -20.76 11.08
C ARG A 5 7.37 -20.24 11.11
N GLU A 6 8.33 -21.16 11.14
CA GLU A 6 9.77 -20.87 11.09
C GLU A 6 10.21 -20.20 9.79
N HIS A 7 9.59 -20.55 8.66
CA HIS A 7 9.93 -19.95 7.36
C HIS A 7 9.48 -18.48 7.30
N ILE A 8 8.32 -18.16 7.86
CA ILE A 8 7.82 -16.78 7.96
C ILE A 8 8.68 -16.01 8.96
N ALA A 9 8.99 -16.61 10.11
CA ALA A 9 9.88 -16.00 11.10
C ALA A 9 11.26 -15.67 10.50
N ALA A 10 11.86 -16.59 9.74
CA ALA A 10 13.13 -16.37 9.07
C ALA A 10 13.07 -15.24 8.02
N LEU A 11 11.97 -15.15 7.26
CA LEU A 11 11.75 -14.02 6.34
C LEU A 11 11.63 -12.69 7.09
N LEU A 12 10.95 -12.67 8.24
CA LEU A 12 10.79 -11.47 9.06
C LEU A 12 12.10 -11.05 9.75
N GLU A 13 12.89 -12.00 10.23
CA GLU A 13 14.19 -11.73 10.86
C GLU A 13 15.19 -11.08 9.90
N GLY A 14 15.10 -11.36 8.60
CA GLY A 14 15.92 -10.71 7.57
C GLY A 14 15.48 -9.31 7.16
N MET A 15 14.21 -8.95 7.39
CA MET A 15 13.60 -7.72 6.85
C MET A 15 13.43 -6.61 7.89
N LEU A 16 13.42 -6.93 9.18
CA LEU A 16 13.34 -5.91 10.22
C LEU A 16 14.70 -5.20 10.35
N PRO A 17 14.79 -3.87 10.16
CA PRO A 17 16.01 -3.15 10.48
C PRO A 17 16.32 -3.39 11.97
N LYS A 18 17.56 -3.77 12.29
CA LYS A 18 18.07 -4.08 13.66
C LYS A 18 17.86 -2.97 14.72
N LYS A 19 17.16 -1.89 14.39
CA LYS A 19 16.89 -0.75 15.26
C LYS A 19 15.57 -0.93 16.02
N TYR A 20 15.46 -1.92 16.89
CA TYR A 20 14.54 -1.92 18.05
C TYR A 20 14.85 -3.10 19.00
N THR A 21 16.11 -3.50 19.14
CA THR A 21 16.54 -4.21 20.35
C THR A 21 16.96 -3.17 21.38
N THR A 22 16.15 -2.99 22.42
CA THR A 22 16.53 -2.28 23.63
C THR A 22 17.68 -3.04 24.28
N ASP A 23 18.92 -2.62 23.99
CA ASP A 23 20.12 -3.17 24.59
C ASP A 23 20.07 -3.00 26.12
N ARG A 24 19.91 -4.13 26.80
CA ARG A 24 20.18 -4.28 28.23
C ARG A 24 21.15 -5.45 28.35
N SER A 25 22.25 -5.22 29.08
CA SER A 25 23.46 -6.07 29.19
C SER A 25 24.39 -5.96 27.97
N GLY A 26 25.71 -5.91 28.11
CA GLY A 26 26.58 -6.06 29.26
C GLY A 26 27.99 -6.21 28.69
N ASN A 27 28.88 -5.33 29.13
CA ASN A 27 30.24 -5.18 28.64
C ASN A 27 31.10 -6.40 29.00
N ALA A 28 31.75 -7.04 28.03
CA ALA A 28 32.89 -7.93 28.27
C ALA A 28 33.84 -7.94 27.06
N ASN A 29 35.08 -7.56 27.34
CA ASN A 29 36.25 -7.55 26.46
C ASN A 29 36.56 -8.93 25.87
N ASN A 30 37.05 -9.00 24.63
CA ASN A 30 38.33 -9.68 24.38
C ASN A 30 38.99 -9.32 23.05
N SER A 31 40.31 -9.43 23.07
CA SER A 31 41.30 -9.00 22.09
C SER A 31 41.75 -10.13 21.14
N SER A 32 42.30 -9.73 19.99
CA SER A 32 43.44 -10.33 19.26
C SER A 32 43.22 -11.16 17.98
N SER A 33 44.20 -10.91 17.09
CA SER A 33 44.71 -11.59 15.89
C SER A 33 43.94 -11.52 14.57
N GLU A 34 44.57 -10.77 13.66
CA GLU A 34 44.38 -10.67 12.21
C GLU A 34 44.82 -11.95 11.49
N GLU A 35 43.99 -12.45 10.57
CA GLU A 35 44.41 -13.29 9.45
C GLU A 35 43.73 -12.77 8.17
N HIS A 36 44.57 -12.37 7.22
CA HIS A 36 44.18 -11.95 5.87
C HIS A 36 43.79 -13.17 5.04
N MET A 37 42.52 -13.23 4.61
CA MET A 37 42.02 -14.20 3.64
C MET A 37 41.38 -13.43 2.47
N GLU A 38 41.95 -13.58 1.28
CA GLU A 38 41.35 -13.13 0.02
C GLU A 38 40.06 -13.94 -0.23
N ILE A 39 38.91 -13.25 -0.24
CA ILE A 39 37.61 -13.81 -0.56
C ILE A 39 37.24 -13.37 -1.97
N ASP A 40 37.09 -14.35 -2.86
CA ASP A 40 36.50 -14.21 -4.18
C ASP A 40 35.12 -13.53 -4.09
N SER A 41 34.98 -12.43 -4.83
CA SER A 41 33.75 -11.63 -4.88
C SER A 41 32.58 -12.48 -5.38
N PRO A 42 31.48 -12.59 -4.62
CA PRO A 42 30.28 -13.29 -5.07
C PRO A 42 29.59 -12.49 -6.20
N PRO A 43 28.86 -13.18 -7.08
CA PRO A 43 28.13 -12.55 -8.17
C PRO A 43 27.08 -11.58 -7.62
N ASP A 44 27.01 -10.41 -8.25
CA ASP A 44 26.07 -9.31 -8.03
C ASP A 44 24.68 -9.85 -7.63
N SER A 45 24.41 -9.81 -6.32
CA SER A 45 23.06 -9.88 -5.78
C SER A 45 22.38 -8.55 -6.07
N SER A 46 22.06 -8.29 -7.34
CA SER A 46 21.24 -7.16 -7.72
C SER A 46 19.92 -7.31 -6.96
N SER A 47 19.77 -6.46 -5.96
CA SER A 47 18.70 -6.43 -5.00
C SER A 47 17.36 -6.64 -5.67
N LEU A 48 16.61 -7.63 -5.16
CA LEU A 48 15.16 -7.63 -5.20
C LEU A 48 14.67 -6.42 -4.40
N GLU A 49 14.90 -5.21 -4.92
CA GLU A 49 14.21 -4.02 -4.46
C GLU A 49 12.73 -4.32 -4.61
N SER A 50 12.06 -4.38 -3.47
CA SER A 50 10.64 -4.55 -3.36
C SER A 50 9.96 -3.55 -4.29
N LYS A 51 9.33 -4.04 -5.37
CA LYS A 51 8.57 -3.26 -6.37
C LYS A 51 7.46 -2.37 -5.77
N SER A 52 7.26 -2.38 -4.45
CA SER A 52 6.21 -1.63 -3.77
C SER A 52 6.47 -0.12 -3.68
N ALA A 53 7.73 0.33 -3.83
CA ALA A 53 8.08 1.75 -3.74
C ALA A 53 9.24 2.14 -4.68
N TYR A 54 8.98 2.23 -5.99
CA TYR A 54 9.93 2.87 -6.91
C TYR A 54 10.02 4.36 -6.53
N ASN A 55 11.22 4.84 -6.16
CA ASN A 55 11.46 6.23 -5.72
C ASN A 55 10.55 6.72 -4.57
N GLY A 56 10.09 5.80 -3.69
CA GLY A 56 9.20 6.15 -2.58
C GLY A 56 7.74 6.45 -2.99
N ILE A 57 7.37 6.20 -4.25
CA ILE A 57 5.98 6.30 -4.72
C ILE A 57 5.21 5.07 -4.26
N ASP A 58 4.10 5.29 -3.57
CA ASP A 58 3.16 4.26 -3.17
C ASP A 58 2.41 3.72 -4.40
N MET A 59 2.72 2.48 -4.79
CA MET A 59 2.08 1.78 -5.90
C MET A 59 1.37 0.49 -5.44
N ARG A 60 1.02 0.40 -4.15
CA ARG A 60 0.50 -0.84 -3.55
C ARG A 60 -0.82 -1.33 -4.16
N VAL A 61 -1.58 -0.43 -4.78
CA VAL A 61 -2.84 -0.74 -5.48
C VAL A 61 -2.84 -0.12 -6.89
N ALA A 62 -3.39 -0.83 -7.88
CA ALA A 62 -3.26 -0.41 -9.29
C ALA A 62 -4.04 0.87 -9.64
N TYR A 63 -5.15 1.13 -8.96
CA TYR A 63 -6.06 2.25 -9.23
C TYR A 63 -5.76 3.52 -8.41
N ARG A 64 -4.65 3.53 -7.66
CA ARG A 64 -4.24 4.66 -6.82
C ARG A 64 -2.72 4.66 -6.66
N GLN A 65 -2.10 5.80 -6.94
CA GLN A 65 -0.68 6.03 -6.69
C GLN A 65 -0.51 7.29 -5.84
N GLY A 66 0.60 7.42 -5.13
CA GLY A 66 0.90 8.66 -4.42
C GLY A 66 2.25 8.74 -3.76
N TRP A 67 2.49 9.86 -3.10
CA TRP A 67 3.71 10.14 -2.36
C TRP A 67 3.43 11.07 -1.17
N PRO A 68 4.02 10.86 0.02
CA PRO A 68 4.76 9.67 0.43
C PRO A 68 3.82 8.46 0.57
N LEU A 69 4.22 7.43 1.34
CA LEU A 69 3.37 6.27 1.61
C LEU A 69 1.98 6.69 2.12
N LEU A 70 0.93 6.37 1.37
CA LEU A 70 -0.41 6.84 1.67
C LEU A 70 -1.09 6.00 2.76
N PRO A 71 -2.11 6.54 3.46
CA PRO A 71 -2.95 5.73 4.34
C PRO A 71 -3.69 4.65 3.53
N VAL A 72 -3.74 3.41 4.02
CA VAL A 72 -4.44 2.29 3.35
C VAL A 72 -5.95 2.55 3.34
N LEU A 73 -6.67 2.12 2.31
CA LEU A 73 -8.12 2.31 2.21
C LEU A 73 -8.90 1.44 3.22
N PRO A 74 -10.12 1.82 3.63
CA PRO A 74 -10.80 3.08 3.32
C PRO A 74 -10.22 4.26 4.11
N VAL A 75 -10.31 5.45 3.52
CA VAL A 75 -9.95 6.73 4.16
C VAL A 75 -11.15 7.65 4.20
N ILE A 76 -11.25 8.44 5.26
CA ILE A 76 -12.19 9.56 5.38
C ILE A 76 -11.59 10.76 4.65
N THR A 77 -12.44 11.50 3.94
CA THR A 77 -12.11 12.79 3.35
C THR A 77 -12.74 13.90 4.17
N SER A 78 -11.94 14.86 4.65
CA SER A 78 -12.43 16.03 5.38
C SER A 78 -12.02 17.33 4.66
N HIS A 79 -13.02 18.16 4.35
CA HIS A 79 -12.85 19.46 3.72
C HIS A 79 -12.70 20.61 4.73
N THR A 80 -12.79 20.33 6.03
CA THR A 80 -12.67 21.35 7.06
C THR A 80 -11.22 21.68 7.36
N ASP A 81 -10.94 22.94 7.70
CA ASP A 81 -9.61 23.41 8.12
C ASP A 81 -8.52 23.26 7.03
N VAL A 82 -8.91 23.28 5.75
CA VAL A 82 -7.95 23.33 4.64
C VAL A 82 -7.37 24.76 4.55
N PRO A 83 -6.03 24.92 4.55
CA PRO A 83 -5.39 26.23 4.45
C PRO A 83 -5.87 27.04 3.24
N LYS A 84 -6.00 28.37 3.40
CA LYS A 84 -6.51 29.27 2.36
C LYS A 84 -5.70 29.23 1.06
N ILE A 85 -4.38 28.99 1.16
CA ILE A 85 -3.46 28.85 0.03
C ILE A 85 -3.81 27.71 -0.93
N PHE A 86 -4.65 26.76 -0.49
CA PHE A 86 -5.08 25.60 -1.28
C PHE A 86 -6.56 25.65 -1.69
N LYS A 87 -7.25 26.78 -1.48
CA LYS A 87 -8.62 26.97 -2.00
C LYS A 87 -8.62 27.10 -3.53
N PRO A 88 -9.78 27.00 -4.22
CA PRO A 88 -9.85 26.96 -5.70
C PRO A 88 -9.09 28.06 -6.46
N PHE A 89 -8.83 29.21 -5.84
CA PHE A 89 -8.08 30.35 -6.39
C PHE A 89 -6.72 30.57 -5.71
N GLY A 90 -6.22 29.58 -4.98
CA GLY A 90 -4.91 29.63 -4.33
C GLY A 90 -3.78 29.54 -5.36
N PRO A 91 -2.61 30.14 -5.06
CA PRO A 91 -1.52 30.29 -6.02
C PRO A 91 -0.97 28.94 -6.53
N HIS A 92 -1.01 27.89 -5.71
CA HIS A 92 -0.42 26.60 -6.08
C HIS A 92 -1.31 25.72 -6.96
N LEU A 93 -2.64 25.89 -6.94
CA LEU A 93 -3.53 25.00 -7.70
C LEU A 93 -3.41 25.21 -9.22
N HIS A 94 -2.96 26.37 -9.66
CA HIS A 94 -2.68 26.60 -11.08
C HIS A 94 -1.47 25.76 -11.52
N ASN A 95 -0.35 25.90 -10.82
CA ASN A 95 0.88 25.16 -11.11
C ASN A 95 0.70 23.64 -11.02
N PHE A 96 -0.09 23.13 -10.05
CA PHE A 96 -0.42 21.70 -10.01
C PHE A 96 -1.15 21.22 -11.27
N ARG A 97 -2.05 22.03 -11.84
CA ARG A 97 -2.76 21.66 -13.07
C ARG A 97 -1.83 21.69 -14.28
N GLU A 98 -0.93 22.66 -14.35
CA GLU A 98 0.07 22.74 -15.43
C GLU A 98 0.97 21.51 -15.41
N ILE A 99 1.52 21.14 -14.25
CA ILE A 99 2.32 19.91 -14.09
C ILE A 99 1.53 18.67 -14.54
N LEU A 100 0.28 18.53 -14.09
CA LEU A 100 -0.56 17.37 -14.49
C LEU A 100 -0.84 17.35 -16.00
N GLN A 101 -1.01 18.52 -16.63
CA GLN A 101 -1.25 18.64 -18.06
C GLN A 101 0.01 18.30 -18.87
N GLU A 102 1.19 18.78 -18.46
CA GLU A 102 2.49 18.47 -19.07
C GLU A 102 2.76 16.96 -19.06
N HIS A 103 2.39 16.29 -17.97
CA HIS A 103 2.50 14.84 -17.84
C HIS A 103 1.30 14.07 -18.40
N THR A 104 0.38 14.71 -19.14
CA THR A 104 -0.78 14.06 -19.79
C THR A 104 -1.72 13.30 -18.84
N VAL A 105 -1.81 13.72 -17.57
CA VAL A 105 -2.74 13.12 -16.61
C VAL A 105 -4.14 13.69 -16.83
N THR A 106 -5.13 12.82 -17.09
CA THR A 106 -6.53 13.24 -17.14
C THR A 106 -6.97 13.72 -15.76
N VAL A 107 -7.45 14.96 -15.63
CA VAL A 107 -7.90 15.52 -14.35
C VAL A 107 -9.42 15.76 -14.38
N TYR A 108 -10.17 14.94 -13.66
CA TYR A 108 -11.60 15.17 -13.44
C TYR A 108 -11.85 16.10 -12.25
N LYS A 109 -11.04 15.95 -11.21
CA LYS A 109 -11.12 16.76 -9.99
C LYS A 109 -9.73 16.91 -9.40
N LEU A 110 -9.42 18.12 -8.95
CA LEU A 110 -8.17 18.45 -8.28
C LEU A 110 -8.49 19.32 -7.06
N GLU A 111 -8.24 18.78 -5.88
CA GLU A 111 -8.56 19.42 -4.61
C GLU A 111 -7.53 19.04 -3.54
N VAL A 112 -7.41 19.87 -2.52
CA VAL A 112 -6.62 19.57 -1.32
C VAL A 112 -7.56 19.33 -0.16
N PHE A 113 -7.41 18.20 0.53
CA PHE A 113 -8.19 17.85 1.71
C PHE A 113 -7.43 16.89 2.61
N TRP A 114 -7.94 16.70 3.84
CA TRP A 114 -7.38 15.72 4.76
C TRP A 114 -7.84 14.31 4.36
N ARG A 115 -6.88 13.38 4.18
CA ARG A 115 -7.16 11.96 3.94
C ARG A 115 -6.52 11.11 5.03
N MET A 116 -7.36 10.42 5.79
CA MET A 116 -6.91 9.67 6.97
C MET A 116 -7.81 8.46 7.22
N ASN A 117 -7.28 7.43 7.87
CA ASN A 117 -8.08 6.32 8.35
C ASN A 117 -9.07 6.79 9.43
N VAL A 118 -10.18 6.06 9.58
CA VAL A 118 -11.18 6.34 10.62
C VAL A 118 -10.50 6.35 11.99
N ALA A 119 -10.92 7.26 12.88
CA ALA A 119 -10.38 7.43 14.23
C ALA A 119 -8.91 7.88 14.34
N LYS A 120 -8.28 8.34 13.24
CA LYS A 120 -7.00 9.03 13.29
C LYS A 120 -7.21 10.55 13.32
N GLU A 121 -6.35 11.24 14.06
CA GLU A 121 -6.36 12.70 14.17
C GLU A 121 -5.82 13.37 12.89
N LYS A 122 -6.23 14.61 12.66
CA LYS A 122 -5.68 15.44 11.59
C LYS A 122 -4.26 15.86 11.96
N THR A 123 -3.27 15.27 11.31
CA THR A 123 -1.87 15.70 11.39
C THR A 123 -1.45 16.34 10.08
N LYS A 124 -0.58 17.36 10.10
CA LYS A 124 -0.24 18.18 8.91
C LYS A 124 0.23 17.35 7.71
N ASP A 125 0.91 16.24 7.96
CA ASP A 125 1.38 15.25 6.97
C ASP A 125 0.25 14.47 6.28
N LYS A 126 -1.01 14.64 6.70
CA LYS A 126 -2.20 14.02 6.09
C LYS A 126 -2.97 14.97 5.16
N LEU A 127 -2.53 16.21 5.02
CA LEU A 127 -3.08 17.12 4.02
C LEU A 127 -2.65 16.62 2.64
N THR A 128 -3.60 16.27 1.80
CA THR A 128 -3.35 15.55 0.54
C THR A 128 -3.88 16.35 -0.65
N LEU A 129 -3.01 16.64 -1.61
CA LEU A 129 -3.39 17.00 -2.97
C LEU A 129 -3.94 15.74 -3.66
N CYS A 130 -5.25 15.69 -3.84
CA CYS A 130 -5.92 14.55 -4.45
C CYS A 130 -6.38 14.89 -5.87
N VAL A 131 -5.93 14.07 -6.81
CA VAL A 131 -6.26 14.14 -8.23
C VAL A 131 -7.13 12.93 -8.58
N GLN A 132 -8.37 13.18 -8.97
CA GLN A 132 -9.25 12.15 -9.52
C GLN A 132 -9.00 12.04 -11.03
N SER A 133 -8.48 10.89 -11.46
CA SER A 133 -8.06 10.62 -12.84
C SER A 133 -8.78 9.40 -13.42
N ASP A 134 -8.43 8.99 -14.65
CA ASP A 134 -8.86 7.72 -15.25
C ASP A 134 -7.73 6.70 -15.11
N HIS A 135 -8.01 5.50 -14.56
CA HIS A 135 -7.00 4.45 -14.44
C HIS A 135 -6.39 4.06 -15.79
N THR A 136 -7.10 4.23 -16.90
CA THR A 136 -6.56 3.95 -18.25
C THR A 136 -5.32 4.79 -18.59
N ASN A 137 -5.11 5.94 -17.92
CA ASN A 137 -3.92 6.77 -18.05
C ASN A 137 -2.93 6.64 -16.87
N ALA A 138 -3.00 5.54 -16.10
CA ALA A 138 -2.15 5.35 -14.92
C ALA A 138 -0.64 5.23 -15.21
N TYR A 139 -0.26 4.96 -16.47
CA TYR A 139 1.13 4.95 -16.90
C TYR A 139 1.82 6.32 -16.72
N ALA A 140 1.06 7.42 -16.76
CA ALA A 140 1.57 8.78 -16.62
C ALA A 140 1.64 9.27 -15.16
N TRP A 141 0.99 8.56 -14.23
CA TRP A 141 0.82 9.03 -12.86
C TRP A 141 2.15 9.12 -12.11
N THR A 142 3.04 8.14 -12.29
CA THR A 142 4.32 8.08 -11.58
C THR A 142 5.19 9.32 -11.88
N SER A 143 5.37 9.66 -13.15
CA SER A 143 6.13 10.86 -13.54
C SER A 143 5.50 12.16 -13.06
N ALA A 144 4.16 12.24 -13.07
CA ALA A 144 3.45 13.41 -12.56
C ALA A 144 3.59 13.55 -11.04
N ILE A 145 3.55 12.45 -10.29
CA ILE A 145 3.77 12.43 -8.84
C ILE A 145 5.18 12.91 -8.52
N ASP A 146 6.20 12.47 -9.27
CA ASP A 146 7.58 12.94 -9.10
C ASP A 146 7.69 14.47 -9.32
N ALA A 147 7.09 15.00 -10.39
CA ALA A 147 7.12 16.44 -10.67
C ALA A 147 6.35 17.26 -9.61
N LEU A 148 5.17 16.78 -9.18
CA LEU A 148 4.40 17.40 -8.10
C LEU A 148 5.18 17.38 -6.78
N ARG A 149 5.87 16.27 -6.47
CA ARG A 149 6.73 16.16 -5.29
C ARG A 149 7.83 17.21 -5.32
N THR A 150 8.55 17.34 -6.44
CA THR A 150 9.62 18.34 -6.60
C THR A 150 9.08 19.75 -6.34
N TYR A 151 7.98 20.12 -6.99
CA TYR A 151 7.35 21.42 -6.79
C TYR A 151 6.92 21.66 -5.33
N ILE A 152 6.32 20.64 -4.68
CA ILE A 152 5.92 20.72 -3.27
C ILE A 152 7.12 20.99 -2.36
N GLN A 153 8.24 20.30 -2.59
CA GLN A 153 9.47 20.45 -1.80
C GLN A 153 10.14 21.81 -2.03
N GLU A 154 10.24 22.28 -3.28
CA GLU A 154 10.83 23.58 -3.62
C GLU A 154 10.06 24.77 -3.05
N ASN A 155 8.75 24.59 -2.81
CA ASN A 155 7.87 25.61 -2.26
C ASN A 155 7.59 25.43 -0.76
N ASP A 156 8.33 24.57 -0.06
CA ASP A 156 8.18 24.25 1.37
C ASP A 156 6.73 23.92 1.78
N LEU A 157 6.03 23.15 0.92
CA LEU A 157 4.66 22.75 1.16
C LEU A 157 4.62 21.40 1.89
N THR A 158 3.85 21.31 2.96
CA THR A 158 3.58 20.03 3.64
C THR A 158 2.33 19.36 3.04
N LEU A 159 2.50 18.66 1.93
CA LEU A 159 1.43 17.95 1.22
C LEU A 159 1.82 16.52 0.84
N ALA A 160 0.90 15.58 1.02
CA ALA A 160 0.90 14.34 0.29
C ALA A 160 0.28 14.54 -1.11
N VAL A 161 0.62 13.67 -2.05
CA VAL A 161 0.05 13.60 -3.40
C VAL A 161 -0.66 12.27 -3.55
N GLU A 162 -1.90 12.29 -4.02
CA GLU A 162 -2.67 11.09 -4.35
C GLU A 162 -3.32 11.26 -5.72
N ILE A 163 -2.95 10.40 -6.67
CA ILE A 163 -3.68 10.24 -7.93
C ILE A 163 -4.48 8.94 -7.84
N ILE A 164 -5.80 9.03 -7.99
CA ILE A 164 -6.72 7.91 -7.81
C ILE A 164 -7.77 7.90 -8.91
N ASP A 165 -8.16 6.72 -9.35
CA ASP A 165 -9.28 6.58 -10.28
C ASP A 165 -10.56 7.19 -9.68
N ARG A 166 -11.27 8.00 -10.44
CA ARG A 166 -12.49 8.69 -9.98
C ARG A 166 -13.55 7.74 -9.41
N GLN A 167 -13.66 6.51 -9.93
CA GLN A 167 -14.61 5.51 -9.44
C GLN A 167 -14.09 4.91 -8.14
N ALA A 168 -12.79 4.60 -8.06
CA ALA A 168 -12.17 4.14 -6.82
C ALA A 168 -12.25 5.17 -5.69
N PHE A 169 -12.20 6.47 -6.01
CA PHE A 169 -12.39 7.55 -5.04
C PHE A 169 -13.75 7.45 -4.31
N ARG A 170 -14.79 7.01 -5.03
CA ARG A 170 -16.14 6.77 -4.49
C ARG A 170 -16.29 5.40 -3.81
N GLY A 171 -15.22 4.61 -3.81
CA GLY A 171 -15.21 3.21 -3.40
C GLY A 171 -15.36 2.28 -4.60
N LEU A 172 -14.59 1.19 -4.62
CA LEU A 172 -14.78 0.14 -5.62
C LEU A 172 -16.15 -0.52 -5.45
N TYR A 173 -16.72 -0.95 -6.57
CA TYR A 173 -17.86 -1.84 -6.53
C TYR A 173 -17.46 -3.12 -5.80
N THR A 174 -18.26 -3.50 -4.82
CA THR A 174 -18.07 -4.71 -4.01
C THR A 174 -19.31 -5.56 -4.20
N LEU A 175 -19.16 -6.65 -4.94
CA LEU A 175 -20.25 -7.56 -5.29
C LEU A 175 -20.02 -8.92 -4.62
N PRO A 176 -21.07 -9.64 -4.23
CA PRO A 176 -20.90 -10.99 -3.69
C PRO A 176 -20.38 -11.95 -4.77
N VAL A 177 -19.56 -12.93 -4.37
CA VAL A 177 -19.28 -14.10 -5.23
C VAL A 177 -20.50 -15.00 -5.19
N LEU A 178 -21.17 -15.18 -6.33
CA LEU A 178 -22.44 -15.91 -6.37
C LEU A 178 -22.23 -17.41 -6.10
N ARG A 179 -23.27 -18.08 -5.59
CA ARG A 179 -23.23 -19.55 -5.35
C ARG A 179 -23.00 -20.36 -6.63
N THR A 180 -23.39 -19.81 -7.78
CA THR A 180 -23.19 -20.42 -9.11
C THR A 180 -21.72 -20.42 -9.53
N GLU A 181 -20.87 -19.60 -8.92
CA GLU A 181 -19.43 -19.49 -9.20
C GLU A 181 -18.62 -20.58 -8.49
N LYS A 182 -18.99 -21.85 -8.72
CA LYS A 182 -18.44 -23.02 -8.02
C LYS A 182 -16.91 -23.11 -8.08
N ARG A 183 -16.31 -22.69 -9.21
CA ARG A 183 -14.85 -22.69 -9.41
C ARG A 183 -14.15 -21.73 -8.44
N THR A 184 -14.67 -20.51 -8.29
CA THR A 184 -14.15 -19.49 -7.37
C THR A 184 -14.23 -19.97 -5.93
N HIS A 185 -15.39 -20.48 -5.50
CA HIS A 185 -15.58 -21.04 -4.15
C HIS A 185 -14.64 -22.21 -3.85
N THR A 186 -14.49 -23.14 -4.80
CA THR A 186 -13.61 -24.30 -4.63
C THR A 186 -12.14 -23.89 -4.51
N ALA A 187 -11.70 -22.95 -5.35
CA ALA A 187 -10.33 -22.44 -5.31
C ALA A 187 -10.03 -21.70 -4.00
N TYR A 188 -10.95 -20.83 -3.56
CA TYR A 188 -10.81 -20.13 -2.28
C TYR A 188 -10.79 -21.11 -1.10
N LYS A 189 -11.70 -22.09 -1.05
CA LYS A 189 -11.74 -23.09 0.03
C LYS A 189 -10.43 -23.87 0.17
N ARG A 190 -9.76 -24.18 -0.96
CA ARG A 190 -8.46 -24.87 -0.96
C ARG A 190 -7.33 -23.98 -0.42
N ALA A 191 -7.32 -22.71 -0.81
CA ALA A 191 -6.30 -21.74 -0.39
C ALA A 191 -6.51 -21.22 1.05
N LYS A 192 -7.76 -21.16 1.53
CA LYS A 192 -8.13 -20.48 2.78
C LYS A 192 -7.30 -20.91 3.98
N ARG A 193 -7.07 -22.21 4.17
CA ARG A 193 -6.28 -22.71 5.32
C ARG A 193 -4.85 -22.19 5.29
N GLU A 194 -4.21 -22.21 4.12
CA GLU A 194 -2.85 -21.72 3.97
C GLU A 194 -2.76 -20.21 4.18
N ILE A 195 -3.74 -19.45 3.66
CA ILE A 195 -3.84 -18.01 3.92
C ILE A 195 -3.97 -17.72 5.41
N VAL A 196 -4.84 -18.43 6.12
CA VAL A 196 -5.01 -18.25 7.58
C VAL A 196 -3.70 -18.56 8.31
N ASN A 197 -3.01 -19.64 7.95
CA ASN A 197 -1.71 -19.95 8.55
C ASN A 197 -0.66 -18.85 8.31
N LEU A 198 -0.65 -18.22 7.12
CA LEU A 198 0.23 -17.08 6.83
C LEU A 198 -0.12 -15.86 7.71
N LEU A 199 -1.41 -15.56 7.86
CA LEU A 199 -1.89 -14.45 8.69
C LEU A 199 -1.58 -14.67 10.17
N GLU A 200 -1.83 -15.86 10.71
CA GLU A 200 -1.49 -16.22 12.09
C GLU A 200 0.03 -16.27 12.33
N GLY A 201 0.79 -16.69 11.33
CA GLY A 201 2.23 -16.85 11.40
C GLY A 201 3.03 -15.55 11.33
N CYS A 202 2.46 -14.47 10.78
CA CYS A 202 3.17 -13.20 10.61
C CYS A 202 3.30 -12.37 11.91
N GLY A 203 2.59 -12.74 12.97
CA GLY A 203 2.67 -12.08 14.28
C GLY A 203 1.88 -10.77 14.40
N GLU A 204 1.30 -10.27 13.31
CA GLU A 204 0.47 -9.06 13.31
C GLU A 204 -1.02 -9.36 13.50
N GLU A 205 -1.73 -8.40 14.11
CA GLU A 205 -3.17 -8.50 14.31
C GLU A 205 -3.93 -8.27 13.00
N TRP A 206 -4.92 -9.12 12.73
CA TRP A 206 -5.87 -8.98 11.62
C TRP A 206 -7.30 -9.27 12.11
N SER A 207 -8.29 -8.66 11.45
CA SER A 207 -9.69 -8.64 11.90
C SER A 207 -10.60 -9.52 11.06
N SER A 208 -10.41 -9.58 9.74
CA SER A 208 -11.27 -10.36 8.85
C SER A 208 -10.56 -10.86 7.60
N LEU A 209 -11.08 -11.94 7.03
CA LEU A 209 -10.65 -12.54 5.77
C LEU A 209 -11.89 -12.85 4.93
N ASP A 210 -12.18 -11.98 3.98
CA ASP A 210 -13.41 -11.99 3.20
C ASP A 210 -13.13 -12.23 1.70
N LEU A 211 -14.14 -12.74 0.99
CA LEU A 211 -14.08 -12.95 -0.45
C LEU A 211 -15.24 -12.22 -1.13
N TYR A 212 -14.89 -11.26 -1.98
CA TYR A 212 -15.84 -10.49 -2.79
C TYR A 212 -15.34 -10.37 -4.22
N LYS A 213 -16.21 -9.91 -5.13
CA LYS A 213 -15.79 -9.37 -6.43
C LYS A 213 -15.58 -7.88 -6.31
N ARG A 214 -14.44 -7.39 -6.79
CA ARG A 214 -14.11 -5.97 -6.78
C ARG A 214 -13.70 -5.44 -8.13
N GLY A 215 -14.08 -4.20 -8.41
CA GLY A 215 -13.74 -3.54 -9.68
C GLY A 215 -14.18 -2.09 -9.73
N LEU A 216 -13.73 -1.40 -10.79
CA LEU A 216 -14.05 0.00 -11.07
C LEU A 216 -15.40 0.18 -11.77
N LYS A 217 -16.00 -0.91 -12.25
CA LYS A 217 -17.28 -0.92 -12.98
C LYS A 217 -18.32 -1.77 -12.24
N PRO A 218 -19.61 -1.44 -12.35
CA PRO A 218 -20.68 -2.13 -11.61
C PRO A 218 -21.00 -3.54 -12.13
N LYS A 219 -20.55 -3.89 -13.34
CA LYS A 219 -20.89 -5.19 -13.93
C LYS A 219 -20.04 -6.28 -13.30
N GLN A 220 -20.68 -7.41 -12.99
CA GLN A 220 -20.01 -8.53 -12.33
C GLN A 220 -18.85 -9.14 -13.14
N GLY A 221 -18.91 -9.10 -14.47
CA GLY A 221 -17.84 -9.55 -15.35
C GLY A 221 -16.61 -8.64 -15.35
N ASP A 222 -16.79 -7.37 -14.99
CA ASP A 222 -15.71 -6.38 -14.88
C ASP A 222 -15.05 -6.37 -13.48
N CYS A 223 -15.53 -7.22 -12.57
CA CYS A 223 -15.02 -7.31 -11.20
C CYS A 223 -14.29 -8.64 -10.97
N LYS A 224 -13.05 -8.56 -10.50
CA LYS A 224 -12.22 -9.74 -10.22
C LYS A 224 -12.49 -10.26 -8.79
N PRO A 225 -12.57 -11.58 -8.57
CA PRO A 225 -12.57 -12.14 -7.21
C PRO A 225 -11.35 -11.62 -6.44
N THR A 226 -11.60 -11.07 -5.26
CA THR A 226 -10.60 -10.39 -4.43
C THR A 226 -10.73 -10.89 -3.01
N ILE A 227 -9.61 -11.35 -2.46
CA ILE A 227 -9.49 -11.67 -1.05
C ILE A 227 -9.17 -10.38 -0.31
N ILE A 228 -10.03 -10.02 0.63
CA ILE A 228 -9.91 -8.80 1.42
C ILE A 228 -9.44 -9.20 2.81
N ILE A 229 -8.31 -8.64 3.23
CA ILE A 229 -7.76 -8.81 4.57
C ILE A 229 -7.92 -7.48 5.28
N THR A 230 -8.62 -7.49 6.41
CA THR A 230 -8.79 -6.29 7.24
C THR A 230 -7.84 -6.36 8.41
N ALA A 231 -7.13 -5.26 8.69
CA ALA A 231 -6.24 -5.15 9.85
C ALA A 231 -6.38 -3.77 10.52
N PRO A 232 -6.07 -3.66 11.84
CA PRO A 232 -6.06 -2.38 12.55
C PRO A 232 -4.92 -1.46 12.11
N VAL A 233 -3.77 -2.04 11.70
CA VAL A 233 -2.60 -1.29 11.21
C VAL A 233 -2.14 -1.87 9.87
N PRO A 234 -2.94 -1.74 8.80
CA PRO A 234 -2.63 -2.35 7.50
C PRO A 234 -1.45 -1.67 6.80
N GLY A 235 -0.92 -0.56 7.34
CA GLY A 235 0.22 0.16 6.78
C GLY A 235 1.58 -0.45 7.11
N LEU A 236 1.64 -1.48 7.97
CA LEU A 236 2.91 -2.11 8.35
C LEU A 236 3.60 -2.78 7.15
N PRO A 237 4.93 -2.69 7.02
CA PRO A 237 5.69 -3.27 5.91
C PRO A 237 5.42 -4.77 5.70
N VAL A 238 5.35 -5.55 6.79
CA VAL A 238 5.08 -7.00 6.76
C VAL A 238 3.85 -7.38 5.95
N TRP A 239 2.79 -6.55 5.96
CA TRP A 239 1.60 -6.81 5.15
C TRP A 239 1.90 -6.78 3.66
N TRP A 240 2.68 -5.80 3.21
CA TRP A 240 2.87 -5.50 1.79
C TRP A 240 4.09 -6.19 1.19
N GLU A 241 5.09 -6.45 2.02
CA GLU A 241 6.38 -7.01 1.60
C GLU A 241 6.45 -8.52 1.79
N VAL A 242 5.69 -9.07 2.75
CA VAL A 242 5.70 -10.51 3.05
C VAL A 242 4.33 -11.13 2.81
N VAL A 243 3.31 -10.74 3.59
CA VAL A 243 2.03 -11.46 3.63
C VAL A 243 1.27 -11.41 2.31
N VAL A 244 1.05 -10.21 1.75
CA VAL A 244 0.30 -10.06 0.49
C VAL A 244 1.00 -10.76 -0.69
N PRO A 245 2.32 -10.61 -0.90
CA PRO A 245 3.05 -11.38 -1.91
C PRO A 245 2.91 -12.90 -1.75
N GLU A 246 3.04 -13.45 -0.54
CA GLU A 246 2.89 -14.89 -0.31
C GLU A 246 1.46 -15.36 -0.59
N ILE A 247 0.44 -14.63 -0.13
CA ILE A 247 -0.95 -14.95 -0.45
C ILE A 247 -1.18 -14.93 -1.97
N ARG A 248 -0.61 -13.97 -2.70
CA ARG A 248 -0.68 -13.93 -4.17
C ARG A 248 -0.06 -15.17 -4.81
N LYS A 249 1.04 -15.71 -4.28
CA LYS A 249 1.63 -16.98 -4.74
C LYS A 249 0.68 -18.16 -4.50
N VAL A 250 0.04 -18.22 -3.33
CA VAL A 250 -0.91 -19.30 -2.97
C VAL A 250 -2.13 -19.31 -3.89
N VAL A 251 -2.70 -18.14 -4.18
CA VAL A 251 -3.97 -18.01 -4.91
C VAL A 251 -3.78 -17.89 -6.42
N GLY A 252 -2.57 -17.53 -6.85
CA GLY A 252 -2.20 -17.25 -8.24
C GLY A 252 -2.99 -16.09 -8.84
N GLU A 253 -3.09 -16.04 -10.16
CA GLU A 253 -3.77 -14.95 -10.88
C GLU A 253 -5.30 -14.97 -10.75
N LYS A 254 -5.87 -16.01 -10.12
CA LYS A 254 -7.33 -16.21 -9.99
C LYS A 254 -7.98 -15.20 -9.06
N PHE A 255 -7.22 -14.68 -8.10
CA PHE A 255 -7.71 -13.73 -7.11
C PHE A 255 -6.78 -12.52 -7.06
N ASP A 256 -7.38 -11.35 -6.84
CA ASP A 256 -6.63 -10.22 -6.30
C ASP A 256 -6.57 -10.33 -4.77
N VAL A 257 -5.63 -9.60 -4.17
CA VAL A 257 -5.45 -9.52 -2.72
C VAL A 257 -5.39 -8.05 -2.34
N GLU A 258 -6.26 -7.64 -1.42
CA GLU A 258 -6.36 -6.26 -0.95
C GLU A 258 -6.29 -6.22 0.58
N MET A 259 -5.38 -5.38 1.10
CA MET A 259 -5.37 -5.00 2.52
C MET A 259 -6.29 -3.81 2.74
N ARG A 260 -7.06 -3.85 3.83
CA ARG A 260 -7.93 -2.75 4.26
C ARG A 260 -7.72 -2.39 5.71
N PHE A 261 -7.93 -1.11 5.99
CA PHE A 261 -8.06 -0.64 7.36
C PHE A 261 -9.43 -1.02 7.92
N GLY A 262 -9.44 -1.62 9.10
CA GLY A 262 -10.64 -1.82 9.89
C GLY A 262 -10.31 -2.28 11.30
N GLY A 263 -11.13 -1.84 12.25
CA GLY A 263 -10.96 -2.20 13.65
C GLY A 263 -11.16 -3.70 13.88
N VAL A 264 -10.64 -4.18 15.00
CA VAL A 264 -10.94 -5.51 15.52
C VAL A 264 -12.39 -5.49 15.98
N VAL A 265 -13.27 -6.19 15.26
CA VAL A 265 -14.59 -6.48 15.80
C VAL A 265 -14.38 -7.62 16.78
N LYS A 266 -14.13 -7.29 18.05
CA LYS A 266 -14.18 -8.28 19.13
C LYS A 266 -15.65 -8.70 19.25
N PHE A 267 -15.98 -9.87 18.70
CA PHE A 267 -17.24 -10.55 18.98
C PHE A 267 -17.14 -11.26 20.33
#